data_AF-A0A220UE92-F1
#
_entry.id   AF-A0A220UE92-F1
#
_cell.length_a   1.000
_cell.length_b   1.000
_cell.length_c   1.000
_cell.angle_alpha   90.00
_cell.angle_beta   90.00
_cell.angle_gamma   90.00
#
_symmetry.space_group_name_H-M   'P 1'
#
loop_
_entity.id
_entity.type
_entity.pdbx_description
1 polymer ?
#
loop_
_entity_poly.entity_id
_entity_poly.type
_entity_poly.pdbx_seq_one_letter_code
_entity_poly.pdbx_strand_id
1 'polypeptide(L)'
;MVGAEQQAETAAEAFRQQYRLGVQPLGDLVALIEQTTGHDVAVLEAPADSHGLTMRDPVRDRTFIGVARTRHPMRQRSTLAHELAHVVFGDWTQGLAKRSPEEIRADAFARHLLTPRAGLTAFLGEGHHAEASTLSAVVQRFLVSPAIAAIAMRDAGLIDSSRCDSWRVLSTPHLATRFGWSDHYATLQADSDRLRAPQGLVARTIAGYAAGVISAQAVATVRGVPVETVQDELAAAGIVPEQLDPEDYELHELPEPTIDVSDLEDADPST
;
A
#
# COMPACT_ATOMS: atom_id res chain seq x y z
N MET A 1 0.23 33.14 -2.34
CA MET A 1 -0.18 31.72 -2.17
C MET A 1 0.94 30.85 -2.73
N VAL A 2 1.44 29.90 -1.94
CA VAL A 2 2.41 28.90 -2.41
C VAL A 2 1.67 27.94 -3.36
N GLY A 3 2.19 27.70 -4.56
CA GLY A 3 1.55 26.81 -5.55
C GLY A 3 1.52 25.34 -5.11
N ALA A 4 0.60 24.54 -5.67
CA ALA A 4 0.42 23.13 -5.32
C ALA A 4 1.72 22.30 -5.43
N GLU A 5 2.53 22.57 -6.45
CA GLU A 5 3.84 21.95 -6.66
C GLU A 5 4.80 22.18 -5.48
N GLN A 6 4.92 23.42 -5.02
CA GLN A 6 5.82 23.77 -3.93
C GLN A 6 5.30 23.23 -2.58
N GLN A 7 3.99 23.22 -2.37
CA GLN A 7 3.39 22.58 -1.18
C GLN A 7 3.72 21.08 -1.15
N ALA A 8 3.57 20.41 -2.29
CA ALA A 8 3.84 19.00 -2.45
C ALA A 8 5.32 18.66 -2.20
N GLU A 9 6.23 19.43 -2.79
CA GLU A 9 7.67 19.26 -2.58
C GLU A 9 8.04 19.39 -1.10
N THR A 10 7.62 20.48 -0.45
CA THR A 10 7.92 20.72 0.96
C THR A 10 7.34 19.64 1.86
N ALA A 11 6.12 19.17 1.60
CA ALA A 11 5.53 18.08 2.37
C ALA A 11 6.25 16.74 2.15
N ALA A 12 6.67 16.43 0.92
CA ALA A 12 7.43 15.22 0.63
C ALA A 12 8.81 15.24 1.31
N GLU A 13 9.50 16.37 1.29
CA GLU A 13 10.77 16.56 1.99
C GLU A 13 10.61 16.45 3.51
N ALA A 14 9.59 17.09 4.07
CA ALA A 14 9.26 17.00 5.49
C ALA A 14 8.94 15.55 5.90
N PHE A 15 8.16 14.83 5.10
CA PHE A 15 7.87 13.41 5.34
C PHE A 15 9.15 12.57 5.34
N ARG A 16 10.04 12.76 4.35
CA ARG A 16 11.32 12.06 4.30
C ARG A 16 12.23 12.39 5.49
N GLN A 17 12.25 13.64 5.94
CA GLN A 17 13.01 14.05 7.12
C GLN A 17 12.45 13.45 8.41
N GLN A 18 11.15 13.60 8.64
CA GLN A 18 10.45 13.09 9.82
C GLN A 18 10.71 11.60 10.05
N TYR A 19 10.65 10.81 8.97
CA TYR A 19 10.86 9.35 9.04
C TYR A 19 12.28 8.91 8.67
N ARG A 20 13.24 9.85 8.57
CA ARG A 20 14.66 9.58 8.29
C ARG A 20 14.91 8.70 7.06
N LEU A 21 14.13 8.92 6.00
CA LEU A 21 14.19 8.15 4.76
C LEU A 21 15.39 8.54 3.86
N GLY A 22 16.15 9.58 4.24
CA GLY A 22 17.28 10.09 3.48
C GLY A 22 16.86 10.53 2.07
N VAL A 23 17.73 10.35 1.08
CA VAL A 23 17.48 10.70 -0.34
C VAL A 23 17.50 9.50 -1.29
N GLN A 24 17.67 8.29 -0.75
CA GLN A 24 17.74 7.05 -1.52
C GLN A 24 16.34 6.56 -1.94
N PRO A 25 16.25 5.70 -2.97
CA PRO A 25 14.99 5.08 -3.38
C PRO A 25 14.27 4.40 -2.22
N LEU A 26 12.94 4.53 -2.20
CA LEU A 26 12.11 3.85 -1.20
C LEU A 26 11.89 2.39 -1.62
N GLY A 27 12.03 1.47 -0.67
CA GLY A 27 11.81 0.03 -0.89
C GLY A 27 10.33 -0.33 -0.94
N ASP A 28 9.90 -1.17 -0.01
CA ASP A 28 8.50 -1.59 0.14
C ASP A 28 7.64 -0.42 0.66
N LEU A 29 6.89 0.23 -0.24
CA LEU A 29 6.03 1.35 0.11
C LEU A 29 4.85 0.94 0.99
N VAL A 30 4.36 -0.30 0.86
CA VAL A 30 3.25 -0.79 1.70
C VAL A 30 3.73 -0.84 3.15
N ALA A 31 4.83 -1.54 3.41
CA ALA A 31 5.41 -1.60 4.75
C ALA A 31 5.81 -0.23 5.29
N LEU A 32 6.39 0.63 4.44
CA LEU A 32 6.79 1.99 4.82
C LEU A 32 5.58 2.81 5.28
N ILE A 33 4.47 2.79 4.53
CA ILE A 33 3.26 3.54 4.89
C ILE A 33 2.68 3.00 6.21
N GLU A 34 2.56 1.68 6.36
CA GLU A 34 2.05 1.05 7.58
C GLU A 34 2.90 1.43 8.81
N GLN A 35 4.23 1.37 8.69
CA GLN A 35 5.15 1.65 9.81
C GLN A 35 5.26 3.13 10.17
N THR A 36 5.15 4.02 9.18
CA THR A 36 5.30 5.47 9.42
C THR A 36 4.00 6.12 9.85
N THR A 37 2.86 5.67 9.31
CA THR A 37 1.56 6.31 9.56
C THR A 37 0.64 5.51 10.48
N GLY A 38 0.88 4.20 10.66
CA GLY A 38 0.00 3.32 11.42
C GLY A 38 -1.31 2.94 10.69
N HIS A 39 -1.49 3.41 9.45
CA HIS A 39 -2.63 3.08 8.61
C HIS A 39 -2.47 1.72 7.96
N ASP A 40 -3.58 1.00 7.80
CA ASP A 40 -3.60 -0.33 7.20
C ASP A 40 -3.55 -0.19 5.66
N VAL A 41 -2.66 -0.94 5.00
CA VAL A 41 -2.48 -0.86 3.53
C VAL A 41 -2.72 -2.23 2.89
N ALA A 42 -3.58 -2.28 1.87
CA ALA A 42 -3.93 -3.52 1.18
C ALA A 42 -3.67 -3.43 -0.33
N VAL A 43 -3.17 -4.53 -0.91
CA VAL A 43 -3.16 -4.76 -2.36
C VAL A 43 -4.28 -5.74 -2.70
N LEU A 44 -5.24 -5.26 -3.47
CA LEU A 44 -6.53 -5.92 -3.69
C LEU A 44 -6.77 -6.20 -5.17
N GLU A 45 -7.68 -7.13 -5.47
CA GLU A 45 -8.27 -7.21 -6.79
C GLU A 45 -9.28 -6.08 -6.96
N ALA A 46 -9.17 -5.34 -8.05
CA ALA A 46 -10.04 -4.20 -8.33
C ALA A 46 -10.36 -4.15 -9.84
N PRO A 47 -11.49 -3.54 -10.23
CA PRO A 47 -11.80 -3.28 -11.63
C PRO A 47 -10.67 -2.49 -12.32
N ALA A 48 -10.52 -2.65 -13.64
CA ALA A 48 -9.41 -2.07 -14.40
C ALA A 48 -9.25 -0.53 -14.26
N ASP A 49 -10.34 0.16 -13.94
CA ASP A 49 -10.39 1.62 -13.82
C ASP A 49 -10.20 2.13 -12.38
N SER A 50 -10.08 1.24 -11.41
CA SER A 50 -9.76 1.58 -10.01
C SER A 50 -8.25 1.57 -9.82
N HIS A 51 -7.67 2.67 -9.31
CA HIS A 51 -6.21 2.79 -9.15
C HIS A 51 -5.83 2.68 -7.68
N GLY A 52 -6.41 3.52 -6.84
CA GLY A 52 -6.29 3.48 -5.40
C GLY A 52 -7.58 3.96 -4.74
N LEU A 53 -7.69 3.70 -3.44
CA LEU A 53 -8.76 4.17 -2.58
C LEU A 53 -8.20 4.40 -1.18
N THR A 54 -8.33 5.62 -0.67
CA THR A 54 -8.15 5.92 0.75
C THR A 54 -9.51 6.06 1.42
N MET A 55 -9.75 5.28 2.47
CA MET A 55 -10.99 5.30 3.24
C MET A 55 -10.70 5.41 4.73
N ARG A 56 -11.36 6.33 5.43
CA ARG A 56 -11.27 6.46 6.89
C ARG A 56 -12.51 5.86 7.54
N ASP A 57 -12.31 4.96 8.50
CA ASP A 57 -13.34 4.53 9.44
C ASP A 57 -13.44 5.59 10.56
N PRO A 58 -14.50 6.41 10.60
CA PRO A 58 -14.64 7.48 11.59
C PRO A 58 -14.94 6.94 13.00
N VAL A 59 -15.42 5.70 13.13
CA VAL A 59 -15.76 5.09 14.43
C VAL A 59 -14.49 4.58 15.11
N ARG A 60 -13.55 4.02 14.34
CA ARG A 60 -12.31 3.44 14.85
C ARG A 60 -11.09 4.35 14.68
N ASP A 61 -11.28 5.53 14.11
CA ASP A 61 -10.25 6.49 13.70
C ASP A 61 -9.09 5.83 12.94
N ARG A 62 -9.45 4.96 11.98
CA ARG A 62 -8.49 4.15 11.22
C ARG A 62 -8.61 4.43 9.73
N THR A 63 -7.49 4.76 9.10
CA THR A 63 -7.41 4.92 7.65
C THR A 63 -6.94 3.62 7.02
N PHE A 64 -7.60 3.25 5.93
CA PHE A 64 -7.27 2.15 5.04
C PHE A 64 -6.86 2.71 3.68
N ILE A 65 -5.72 2.25 3.17
CA ILE A 65 -5.27 2.54 1.81
C ILE A 65 -5.34 1.24 1.01
N GLY A 66 -6.21 1.19 0.02
CA GLY A 66 -6.32 0.09 -0.93
C GLY A 66 -5.71 0.48 -2.27
N VAL A 67 -4.87 -0.38 -2.85
CA VAL A 67 -4.40 -0.25 -4.23
C VAL A 67 -4.64 -1.53 -5.01
N ALA A 68 -4.87 -1.40 -6.31
CA ALA A 68 -5.06 -2.56 -7.17
C ALA A 68 -3.74 -3.34 -7.36
N ARG A 69 -3.82 -4.68 -7.34
CA ARG A 69 -2.77 -5.53 -7.92
C ARG A 69 -2.63 -5.21 -9.40
N THR A 70 -1.42 -5.22 -9.92
CA THR A 70 -1.18 -4.88 -11.33
C THR A 70 0.15 -5.39 -11.83
N ARG A 71 0.26 -5.61 -13.14
CA ARG A 71 1.53 -5.85 -13.84
C ARG A 71 2.27 -4.56 -14.21
N HIS A 72 1.85 -3.41 -13.68
CA HIS A 72 2.49 -2.11 -13.87
C HIS A 72 3.08 -1.58 -12.55
N PRO A 73 4.23 -2.12 -12.08
CA PRO A 73 4.76 -1.86 -10.75
C PRO A 73 4.99 -0.37 -10.46
N MET A 74 5.53 0.38 -11.43
CA MET A 74 5.80 1.81 -11.27
C MET A 74 4.52 2.63 -11.09
N ARG A 75 3.41 2.19 -11.70
CA ARG A 75 2.09 2.81 -11.54
C ARG A 75 1.56 2.54 -10.13
N GLN A 76 1.62 1.29 -9.67
CA GLN A 76 1.19 0.94 -8.31
C GLN A 76 1.95 1.75 -7.26
N ARG A 77 3.27 1.89 -7.42
CA ARG A 77 4.11 2.69 -6.52
C ARG A 77 3.72 4.16 -6.50
N SER A 78 3.49 4.76 -7.67
CA SER A 78 3.00 6.15 -7.72
C SER A 78 1.62 6.30 -7.11
N THR A 79 0.73 5.33 -7.30
CA THR A 79 -0.59 5.33 -6.67
C THR A 79 -0.48 5.24 -5.15
N LEU A 80 0.33 4.31 -4.60
CA LEU A 80 0.56 4.24 -3.14
C LEU A 80 1.06 5.57 -2.57
N ALA A 81 2.01 6.21 -3.26
CA ALA A 81 2.54 7.51 -2.84
C ALA A 81 1.52 8.65 -2.99
N HIS A 82 0.62 8.57 -3.97
CA HIS A 82 -0.49 9.51 -4.18
C HIS A 82 -1.53 9.36 -3.05
N GLU A 83 -1.94 8.14 -2.72
CA GLU A 83 -2.86 7.88 -1.59
C GLU A 83 -2.26 8.34 -0.26
N LEU A 84 -0.95 8.11 -0.05
CA LEU A 84 -0.23 8.66 1.10
C LEU A 84 -0.29 10.19 1.14
N ALA A 85 -0.26 10.87 -0.01
CA ALA A 85 -0.39 12.33 -0.06
C ALA A 85 -1.72 12.77 0.54
N HIS A 86 -2.83 12.14 0.16
CA HIS A 86 -4.15 12.45 0.72
C HIS A 86 -4.18 12.31 2.25
N VAL A 87 -3.54 11.26 2.77
CA VAL A 87 -3.38 11.08 4.21
C VAL A 87 -2.56 12.21 4.85
N VAL A 88 -1.42 12.57 4.25
CA VAL A 88 -0.52 13.61 4.77
C VAL A 88 -1.20 14.98 4.77
N PHE A 89 -1.97 15.30 3.74
CA PHE A 89 -2.68 16.58 3.63
C PHE A 89 -4.05 16.60 4.31
N GLY A 90 -4.57 15.44 4.74
CA GLY A 90 -5.93 15.32 5.25
C GLY A 90 -7.00 15.58 4.19
N ASP A 91 -6.68 15.34 2.93
CA ASP A 91 -7.57 15.51 1.78
C ASP A 91 -8.46 14.26 1.65
N TRP A 92 -9.51 14.17 2.48
CA TRP A 92 -10.41 13.01 2.54
C TRP A 92 -11.51 13.03 1.46
N THR A 93 -11.22 13.56 0.28
CA THR A 93 -12.22 13.82 -0.76
C THR A 93 -12.88 12.54 -1.27
N GLN A 94 -14.18 12.39 -0.96
CA GLN A 94 -15.08 11.50 -1.69
C GLN A 94 -15.39 12.09 -3.07
N GLY A 95 -14.49 11.96 -4.05
CA GLY A 95 -14.78 12.44 -5.40
C GLY A 95 -13.65 12.33 -6.40
N LEU A 96 -13.89 11.59 -7.49
CA LEU A 96 -12.99 11.36 -8.63
C LEU A 96 -12.87 12.57 -9.57
N ALA A 97 -12.66 13.78 -9.04
CA ALA A 97 -12.42 14.95 -9.89
C ALA A 97 -10.93 15.00 -10.29
N LYS A 98 -10.56 14.29 -11.36
CA LYS A 98 -9.19 14.08 -11.92
C LYS A 98 -8.27 15.30 -12.11
N ARG A 99 -8.70 16.52 -11.75
CA ARG A 99 -7.93 17.77 -11.88
C ARG A 99 -8.19 18.78 -10.76
N SER A 100 -8.66 18.35 -9.60
CA SER A 100 -8.74 19.28 -8.47
C SER A 100 -7.31 19.70 -8.03
N PRO A 101 -7.16 20.84 -7.34
CA PRO A 101 -5.87 21.25 -6.77
C PRO A 101 -5.24 20.19 -5.86
N GLU A 102 -6.07 19.42 -5.15
CA GLU A 102 -5.68 18.32 -4.26
C GLU A 102 -5.05 17.17 -5.05
N GLU A 103 -5.67 16.73 -6.15
CA GLU A 103 -5.12 15.69 -7.04
C GLU A 103 -3.78 16.10 -7.65
N ILE A 104 -3.67 17.36 -8.11
CA ILE A 104 -2.41 17.91 -8.66
C ILE A 104 -1.32 17.91 -7.58
N ARG A 105 -1.67 18.28 -6.34
CA ARG A 105 -0.76 18.27 -5.20
C ARG A 105 -0.35 16.84 -4.83
N ALA A 106 -1.27 15.88 -4.87
CA ALA A 106 -0.99 14.48 -4.59
C ALA A 106 -0.05 13.85 -5.62
N ASP A 107 -0.27 14.12 -6.92
CA ASP A 107 0.63 13.69 -8.00
C ASP A 107 2.04 14.29 -7.85
N ALA A 108 2.12 15.58 -7.53
CA ALA A 108 3.39 16.25 -7.27
C ALA A 108 4.09 15.66 -6.02
N PHE A 109 3.34 15.37 -4.96
CA PHE A 109 3.89 14.80 -3.72
C PHE A 109 4.45 13.41 -4.00
N ALA A 110 3.72 12.57 -4.73
CA ALA A 110 4.18 11.25 -5.14
C ALA A 110 5.50 11.32 -5.91
N ARG A 111 5.62 12.28 -6.85
CA ARG A 111 6.87 12.50 -7.61
C ARG A 111 8.03 12.88 -6.70
N HIS A 112 7.86 13.89 -5.84
CA HIS A 112 8.94 14.37 -4.95
C HIS A 112 9.31 13.37 -3.86
N LEU A 113 8.34 12.60 -3.35
CA LEU A 113 8.59 11.55 -2.37
C LEU A 113 9.41 10.41 -2.96
N LEU A 114 9.05 9.94 -4.16
CA LEU A 114 9.69 8.81 -4.81
C LEU A 114 11.01 9.17 -5.47
N THR A 115 11.13 10.39 -6.03
CA THR A 115 12.32 10.87 -6.74
C THR A 115 12.74 12.23 -6.19
N PRO A 116 13.30 12.29 -4.97
CA PRO A 116 13.71 13.56 -4.37
C PRO A 116 14.82 14.20 -5.20
N ARG A 117 14.74 15.53 -5.43
CA ARG A 117 15.71 16.28 -6.23
C ARG A 117 17.16 16.00 -5.81
N ALA A 118 17.43 16.06 -4.50
CA ALA A 118 18.76 15.79 -3.95
C ALA A 118 19.26 14.37 -4.26
N GLY A 119 18.37 13.37 -4.22
CA GLY A 119 18.71 11.99 -4.55
C GLY A 119 19.00 11.81 -6.05
N LEU A 120 18.22 12.48 -6.90
CA LEU A 120 18.40 12.46 -8.34
C LEU A 120 19.74 13.09 -8.76
N THR A 121 20.05 14.28 -8.24
CA THR A 121 21.32 14.97 -8.50
C THR A 121 22.50 14.16 -7.97
N ALA A 122 22.40 13.59 -6.77
CA ALA A 122 23.47 12.75 -6.20
C ALA A 122 23.70 11.46 -7.01
N PHE A 123 22.64 10.88 -7.59
CA PHE A 123 22.75 9.67 -8.40
C PHE A 123 23.41 9.92 -9.76
N LEU A 124 23.04 11.01 -10.44
CA LEU A 124 23.57 11.32 -11.77
C LEU A 124 24.95 11.99 -11.73
N GLY A 125 25.26 12.71 -10.65
CA GLY A 125 26.51 13.45 -10.50
C GLY A 125 26.63 14.62 -11.48
N GLU A 126 27.80 15.25 -11.49
CA GLU A 126 28.13 16.29 -12.45
C GLU A 126 28.50 15.68 -13.82
N GLY A 127 28.16 16.37 -14.91
CA GLY A 127 28.57 15.96 -16.26
C GLY A 127 27.77 14.81 -16.87
N HIS A 128 26.59 14.49 -16.34
CA HIS A 128 25.72 13.47 -16.93
C HIS A 128 25.32 13.85 -18.37
N HIS A 129 25.24 12.85 -19.24
CA HIS A 129 24.69 13.03 -20.59
C HIS A 129 23.19 12.76 -20.57
N ALA A 130 22.41 13.68 -21.14
CA ALA A 130 20.97 13.57 -21.25
C ALA A 130 20.57 12.60 -22.38
N GLU A 131 20.75 11.30 -22.12
CA GLU A 131 20.48 10.19 -23.03
C GLU A 131 19.40 9.24 -22.50
N ALA A 132 18.84 8.39 -23.36
CA ALA A 132 17.81 7.42 -22.97
C ALA A 132 18.32 6.38 -21.95
N SER A 133 19.62 6.08 -21.94
CA SER A 133 20.29 5.24 -20.94
C SER A 133 20.20 5.86 -19.54
N THR A 134 20.42 7.17 -19.45
CA THR A 134 20.28 7.96 -18.22
C THR A 134 18.86 7.92 -17.67
N LEU A 135 17.85 8.12 -18.54
CA LEU A 135 16.45 7.96 -18.15
C LEU A 135 16.17 6.56 -17.62
N SER A 136 16.64 5.52 -18.32
CA SER A 136 16.46 4.13 -17.90
C SER A 136 17.09 3.87 -16.53
N ALA A 137 18.29 4.39 -16.28
CA ALA A 137 18.97 4.26 -15.00
C ALA A 137 18.16 4.92 -13.87
N VAL A 138 17.58 6.11 -14.10
CA VAL A 138 16.71 6.79 -13.11
C VAL A 138 15.43 6.00 -12.86
N VAL A 139 14.75 5.55 -13.92
CA VAL A 139 13.54 4.71 -13.83
C VAL A 139 13.80 3.45 -13.03
N GLN A 140 14.91 2.75 -13.30
CA GLN A 140 15.29 1.52 -12.60
C GLN A 140 15.72 1.80 -11.16
N ARG A 141 16.44 2.89 -10.90
CA ARG A 141 16.95 3.23 -9.57
C ARG A 141 15.83 3.61 -8.61
N PHE A 142 14.96 4.53 -9.03
CA PHE A 142 13.90 5.09 -8.17
C PHE A 142 12.58 4.31 -8.28
N LEU A 143 12.49 3.36 -9.21
CA LEU A 143 11.31 2.53 -9.46
C LEU A 143 10.06 3.38 -9.75
N VAL A 144 10.23 4.36 -10.64
CA VAL A 144 9.18 5.29 -11.09
C VAL A 144 8.97 5.18 -12.60
N SER A 145 7.84 5.68 -13.11
CA SER A 145 7.57 5.65 -14.55
C SER A 145 8.51 6.60 -15.32
N PRO A 146 8.73 6.38 -16.63
CA PRO A 146 9.46 7.32 -17.48
C PRO A 146 8.91 8.74 -17.42
N ALA A 147 7.59 8.88 -17.30
CA ALA A 147 6.94 10.18 -17.14
C ALA A 147 7.34 10.88 -15.83
N ILE A 148 7.30 10.18 -14.70
CA ILE A 148 7.70 10.73 -13.39
C ILE A 148 9.20 11.09 -13.41
N ALA A 149 10.05 10.19 -13.91
CA ALA A 149 11.48 10.42 -14.02
C ALA A 149 11.80 11.64 -14.91
N ALA A 150 11.20 11.74 -16.09
CA ALA A 150 11.42 12.85 -17.01
C ALA A 150 11.01 14.19 -16.40
N ILE A 151 9.87 14.25 -15.72
CA ILE A 151 9.42 15.48 -15.04
C ILE A 151 10.39 15.84 -13.90
N ALA A 152 10.77 14.88 -13.05
CA ALA A 152 11.72 15.13 -11.96
C ALA A 152 13.09 15.60 -12.47
N MET A 153 13.59 15.01 -13.56
CA MET A 153 14.83 15.44 -14.22
C MET A 153 14.74 16.85 -14.78
N ARG A 154 13.61 17.21 -15.40
CA ARG A 154 13.37 18.57 -15.89
C ARG A 154 13.32 19.58 -14.75
N ASP A 155 12.58 19.26 -13.69
CA ASP A 155 12.40 20.15 -12.53
C ASP A 155 13.71 20.32 -11.74
N ALA A 156 14.64 19.37 -11.85
CA ALA A 156 16.00 19.47 -11.35
C ALA A 156 16.98 20.18 -12.32
N GLY A 157 16.53 20.64 -13.49
CA GLY A 157 17.37 21.29 -14.50
C GLY A 157 18.32 20.36 -15.25
N LEU A 158 18.11 19.04 -15.17
CA LEU A 158 18.98 18.02 -15.76
C LEU A 158 18.67 17.76 -17.24
N ILE A 159 17.46 18.11 -17.68
CA ILE A 159 17.00 18.08 -19.07
C ILE A 159 16.09 19.27 -19.37
N ASP A 160 15.94 19.59 -20.64
CA ASP A 160 14.97 20.59 -21.13
C ASP A 160 13.55 20.02 -21.30
N SER A 161 12.59 20.90 -21.56
CA SER A 161 11.19 20.54 -21.78
C SER A 161 10.98 19.64 -23.01
N SER A 162 11.76 19.82 -24.08
CA SER A 162 11.64 19.02 -25.30
C SER A 162 12.00 17.56 -25.05
N ARG A 163 13.11 17.33 -24.34
CA ARG A 163 13.50 15.99 -23.88
C ARG A 163 12.47 15.40 -22.94
N CYS A 164 11.99 16.17 -21.96
CA CYS A 164 10.94 15.73 -21.05
C CYS A 164 9.70 15.21 -21.80
N ASP A 165 9.23 15.93 -22.82
CA ASP A 165 8.08 15.53 -23.64
C ASP A 165 8.37 14.30 -24.50
N SER A 166 9.60 14.16 -25.03
CA SER A 166 9.99 12.96 -25.77
C SER A 166 10.11 11.71 -24.89
N TRP A 167 10.46 11.88 -23.61
CA TRP A 167 10.74 10.77 -22.70
C TRP A 167 9.53 10.29 -21.93
N ARG A 168 8.59 11.19 -21.60
CA ARG A 168 7.39 10.83 -20.84
C ARG A 168 6.46 9.84 -21.55
N VAL A 169 6.57 9.71 -22.87
CA VAL A 169 5.79 8.76 -23.69
C VAL A 169 6.45 7.39 -23.81
N LEU A 170 7.69 7.23 -23.34
CA LEU A 170 8.38 5.94 -23.34
C LEU A 170 7.77 5.00 -22.31
N SER A 171 7.85 3.70 -22.57
CA SER A 171 7.34 2.69 -21.67
C SER A 171 8.46 2.05 -20.84
N THR A 172 8.17 1.76 -19.57
CA THR A 172 9.11 1.05 -18.69
C THR A 172 9.57 -0.29 -19.28
N PRO A 173 8.69 -1.16 -19.82
CA PRO A 173 9.13 -2.41 -20.44
C PRO A 173 10.07 -2.20 -21.63
N HIS A 174 9.88 -1.14 -22.42
CA HIS A 174 10.77 -0.84 -23.54
C HIS A 174 12.17 -0.45 -23.03
N LEU A 175 12.26 0.41 -22.01
CA LEU A 175 13.53 0.75 -21.39
C LEU A 175 14.20 -0.48 -20.76
N ALA A 176 13.43 -1.34 -20.07
CA ALA A 176 13.93 -2.57 -19.48
C ALA A 176 14.57 -3.51 -20.51
N THR A 177 13.89 -3.74 -21.63
CA THR A 177 14.42 -4.55 -22.73
C THR A 177 15.64 -3.91 -23.38
N ARG A 178 15.58 -2.60 -23.67
CA ARG A 178 16.65 -1.90 -24.37
C ARG A 178 17.95 -1.84 -23.56
N PHE A 179 17.85 -1.73 -22.24
CA PHE A 179 18.99 -1.53 -21.34
C PHE A 179 19.27 -2.74 -20.43
N GLY A 180 18.70 -3.92 -20.75
CA GLY A 180 19.12 -5.19 -20.17
C GLY A 180 18.68 -5.45 -18.72
N TRP A 181 17.54 -4.91 -18.30
CA TRP A 181 16.99 -5.14 -16.96
C TRP A 181 15.57 -5.71 -16.96
N SER A 182 15.19 -6.42 -18.04
CA SER A 182 13.89 -7.09 -18.16
C SER A 182 13.60 -8.09 -17.05
N ASP A 183 14.60 -8.85 -16.59
CA ASP A 183 14.41 -9.81 -15.49
C ASP A 183 14.06 -9.11 -14.18
N HIS A 184 14.74 -8.00 -13.89
CA HIS A 184 14.40 -7.16 -12.74
C HIS A 184 12.99 -6.58 -12.88
N TYR A 185 12.61 -6.11 -14.07
CA TYR A 185 11.25 -5.63 -14.32
C TYR A 185 10.20 -6.74 -14.11
N ALA A 186 10.47 -7.98 -14.57
CA ALA A 186 9.58 -9.11 -14.37
C ALA A 186 9.37 -9.46 -12.89
N THR A 187 10.43 -9.39 -12.07
CA THR A 187 10.31 -9.53 -10.60
C THR A 187 9.39 -8.46 -10.01
N LEU A 188 9.59 -7.20 -10.38
CA LEU A 188 8.74 -6.09 -9.93
C LEU A 188 7.27 -6.31 -10.33
N GLN A 189 7.02 -6.81 -11.55
CA GLN A 189 5.66 -7.13 -12.00
C GLN A 189 5.04 -8.26 -11.18
N ALA A 190 5.80 -9.32 -10.88
CA ALA A 190 5.32 -10.43 -10.07
C ALA A 190 4.98 -9.97 -8.65
N ASP A 191 5.77 -9.06 -8.07
CA ASP A 191 5.52 -8.52 -6.74
C ASP A 191 4.30 -7.59 -6.71
N SER A 192 4.17 -6.67 -7.69
CA SER A 192 3.03 -5.75 -7.75
C SER A 192 1.70 -6.42 -8.12
N ASP A 193 1.76 -7.62 -8.70
CA ASP A 193 0.60 -8.42 -9.09
C ASP A 193 0.17 -9.42 -8.00
N ARG A 194 0.76 -9.35 -6.80
CA ARG A 194 0.34 -10.17 -5.64
C ARG A 194 -0.66 -9.42 -4.76
N LEU A 195 -1.66 -10.15 -4.29
CA LEU A 195 -2.53 -9.65 -3.22
C LEU A 195 -1.73 -9.53 -1.93
N ARG A 196 -2.08 -8.52 -1.12
CA ARG A 196 -1.43 -8.29 0.17
C ARG A 196 -2.44 -7.73 1.15
N ALA A 197 -2.70 -8.49 2.21
CA ALA A 197 -3.50 -8.00 3.33
C ALA A 197 -2.68 -7.03 4.21
N PRO A 198 -3.32 -6.09 4.92
CA PRO A 198 -2.63 -5.22 5.85
C PRO A 198 -1.91 -6.01 6.93
N GLN A 199 -0.63 -5.70 7.17
CA GLN A 199 0.19 -6.45 8.11
C GLN A 199 -0.39 -6.35 9.52
N GLY A 200 -0.87 -5.17 9.92
CA GLY A 200 -1.48 -4.97 11.23
C GLY A 200 -2.73 -5.83 11.44
N LEU A 201 -3.53 -6.02 10.39
CA LEU A 201 -4.70 -6.91 10.45
C LEU A 201 -4.29 -8.38 10.59
N VAL A 202 -3.31 -8.83 9.80
CA VAL A 202 -2.80 -10.21 9.88
C VAL A 202 -2.15 -10.49 11.23
N ALA A 203 -1.39 -9.56 11.79
CA ALA A 203 -0.79 -9.72 13.11
C ALA A 203 -1.85 -9.90 14.21
N ARG A 204 -2.96 -9.13 14.14
CA ARG A 204 -4.08 -9.27 15.08
C ARG A 204 -4.80 -10.60 14.94
N THR A 205 -4.97 -11.13 13.73
CA THR A 205 -5.60 -12.45 13.55
C THR A 205 -4.70 -13.57 14.06
N ILE A 206 -3.39 -13.49 13.86
CA ILE A 206 -2.44 -14.44 14.44
C ILE A 206 -2.49 -14.40 15.98
N ALA A 207 -2.54 -13.21 16.59
CA ALA A 207 -2.69 -13.08 18.04
C ALA A 207 -4.01 -13.67 18.54
N GLY A 208 -5.13 -13.44 17.83
CA GLY A 208 -6.42 -14.05 18.16
C GLY A 208 -6.42 -15.58 18.00
N TYR A 209 -5.66 -16.10 17.04
CA TYR A 209 -5.45 -17.55 16.89
C TYR A 209 -4.66 -18.11 18.07
N ALA A 210 -3.55 -17.47 18.44
CA ALA A 210 -2.73 -17.87 19.57
C ALA A 210 -3.54 -17.87 20.89
N ALA A 211 -4.45 -16.93 21.06
CA ALA A 211 -5.35 -16.86 22.23
C ALA A 211 -6.56 -17.82 22.16
N GLY A 212 -6.66 -18.68 21.13
CA GLY A 212 -7.78 -19.61 20.97
C GLY A 212 -9.12 -18.96 20.57
N VAL A 213 -9.15 -17.65 20.30
CA VAL A 213 -10.38 -16.87 20.01
C VAL A 213 -10.84 -17.05 18.57
N ILE A 214 -9.92 -17.26 17.63
CA ILE A 214 -10.25 -17.49 16.21
C ILE A 214 -9.52 -18.71 15.66
N SER A 215 -10.04 -19.28 14.58
CA SER A 215 -9.44 -20.43 13.92
C SER A 215 -8.32 -20.05 12.94
N ALA A 216 -7.45 -21.01 12.61
CA ALA A 216 -6.47 -20.86 11.53
C ALA A 216 -7.15 -20.52 10.18
N GLN A 217 -8.38 -21.00 9.97
CA GLN A 217 -9.18 -20.66 8.79
C GLN A 217 -9.48 -19.16 8.69
N ALA A 218 -9.73 -18.48 9.82
CA ALA A 218 -9.96 -17.03 9.82
C ALA A 218 -8.69 -16.27 9.40
N VAL A 219 -7.51 -16.71 9.85
CA VAL A 219 -6.21 -16.14 9.44
C VAL A 219 -5.99 -16.37 7.93
N ALA A 220 -6.29 -17.57 7.43
CA ALA A 220 -6.18 -17.93 6.02
C ALA A 220 -7.08 -17.07 5.12
N THR A 221 -8.33 -16.85 5.54
CA THR A 221 -9.28 -15.98 4.82
C THR A 221 -8.76 -14.55 4.72
N VAL A 222 -8.23 -13.98 5.80
CA VAL A 222 -7.67 -12.61 5.76
C VAL A 222 -6.45 -12.52 4.85
N ARG A 223 -5.61 -13.55 4.82
CA ARG A 223 -4.41 -13.58 3.97
C ARG A 223 -4.69 -13.97 2.51
N GLY A 224 -5.84 -14.57 2.22
CA GLY A 224 -6.17 -15.09 0.89
C GLY A 224 -5.30 -16.28 0.46
N VAL A 225 -4.89 -17.13 1.41
CA VAL A 225 -4.05 -18.32 1.16
C VAL A 225 -4.73 -19.58 1.69
N PRO A 226 -4.32 -20.79 1.24
CA PRO A 226 -4.84 -22.04 1.79
C PRO A 226 -4.60 -22.17 3.29
N VAL A 227 -5.53 -22.80 4.00
CA VAL A 227 -5.43 -22.96 5.47
C VAL A 227 -4.26 -23.83 5.87
N GLU A 228 -3.89 -24.80 5.04
CA GLU A 228 -2.75 -25.69 5.24
C GLU A 228 -1.44 -24.88 5.28
N THR A 229 -1.29 -23.89 4.40
CA THR A 229 -0.14 -22.98 4.40
C THR A 229 -0.03 -22.21 5.72
N VAL A 230 -1.17 -21.73 6.24
CA VAL A 230 -1.19 -21.01 7.52
C VAL A 230 -0.86 -21.95 8.68
N GLN A 231 -1.41 -23.17 8.69
CA GLN A 231 -1.14 -24.16 9.72
C GLN A 231 0.35 -24.55 9.74
N ASP A 232 0.94 -24.79 8.58
CA ASP A 232 2.36 -25.13 8.44
C ASP A 232 3.26 -24.00 8.97
N GLU A 233 2.96 -22.75 8.61
CA GLU A 233 3.70 -21.58 9.09
C GLU A 233 3.57 -21.37 10.60
N LEU A 234 2.35 -21.48 11.15
CA LEU A 234 2.10 -21.32 12.59
C LEU A 234 2.80 -22.42 13.39
N ALA A 235 2.72 -23.68 12.93
CA ALA A 235 3.40 -24.81 13.55
C ALA A 235 4.93 -24.66 13.49
N ALA A 236 5.48 -24.25 12.35
CA ALA A 236 6.91 -23.99 12.19
C ALA A 236 7.41 -22.85 13.10
N ALA A 237 6.55 -21.86 13.37
CA ALA A 237 6.81 -20.77 14.30
C ALA A 237 6.56 -21.13 15.78
N GLY A 238 6.05 -22.32 16.08
CA GLY A 238 5.68 -22.75 17.44
C GLY A 238 4.46 -22.01 18.01
N ILE A 239 3.62 -21.42 17.16
CA ILE A 239 2.40 -20.73 17.56
C ILE A 239 1.27 -21.76 17.63
N VAL A 240 0.88 -22.12 18.84
CA VAL A 240 -0.20 -23.06 19.13
C VAL A 240 -1.31 -22.30 19.86
N PRO A 241 -2.60 -22.53 19.54
CA PRO A 241 -3.70 -21.88 20.24
C PRO A 241 -3.71 -22.33 21.70
N GLU A 242 -3.88 -21.38 22.61
CA GLU A 242 -4.19 -21.66 24.00
C GLU A 242 -5.47 -22.52 24.06
N GLN A 243 -5.40 -23.60 24.85
CA GLN A 243 -6.60 -24.37 25.17
C GLN A 243 -7.41 -23.52 26.14
N LEU A 244 -8.51 -22.95 25.66
CA LEU A 244 -9.53 -22.40 26.55
C LEU A 244 -10.14 -23.59 27.29
N ASP A 245 -9.78 -23.75 28.56
CA ASP A 245 -10.33 -24.81 29.39
C ASP A 245 -11.80 -24.46 29.69
N PRO A 246 -12.78 -25.31 29.37
CA PRO A 246 -14.17 -25.06 29.70
C PRO A 246 -14.41 -24.88 31.21
N GLU A 247 -13.47 -25.32 32.04
CA GLU A 247 -13.52 -25.20 33.50
C GLU A 247 -13.28 -23.78 34.02
N ASP A 248 -12.79 -22.84 33.20
CA ASP A 248 -12.64 -21.42 33.59
C ASP A 248 -13.99 -20.66 33.67
N TYR A 249 -15.09 -21.31 33.27
CA TYR A 249 -16.44 -20.85 33.58
C TYR A 249 -17.08 -21.86 34.51
N GLU A 250 -17.15 -21.53 35.81
CA GLU A 250 -18.04 -22.31 36.66
C GLU A 250 -19.49 -22.11 36.20
N LEU A 251 -20.26 -23.19 36.09
CA LEU A 251 -21.68 -23.17 35.68
C LEU A 251 -22.55 -22.18 36.47
N HIS A 252 -22.09 -21.74 37.65
CA HIS A 252 -22.76 -20.76 38.50
C HIS A 252 -22.49 -19.29 38.12
N GLU A 253 -21.50 -19.01 37.27
CA GLU A 253 -21.17 -17.68 36.74
C GLU A 253 -21.91 -17.36 35.44
N LEU A 254 -22.44 -18.38 34.77
CA LEU A 254 -23.32 -18.21 33.62
C LEU A 254 -24.73 -17.79 34.12
N PRO A 255 -25.34 -16.73 33.55
CA PRO A 255 -26.70 -16.36 33.93
C PRO A 255 -27.64 -17.54 33.65
N GLU A 256 -28.56 -17.81 34.58
CA GLU A 256 -29.54 -18.89 34.39
C GLU A 256 -30.25 -18.70 33.05
N PRO A 257 -30.24 -19.73 32.18
CA PRO A 257 -30.87 -19.62 30.88
C PRO A 257 -32.36 -19.33 31.09
N THR A 258 -32.77 -18.13 30.71
CA THR A 258 -34.19 -17.74 30.71
C THR A 258 -34.83 -18.40 29.50
N ILE A 259 -35.23 -19.67 29.65
CA ILE A 259 -35.95 -20.39 28.61
C ILE A 259 -37.41 -19.97 28.69
N ASP A 260 -37.81 -19.08 27.79
CA ASP A 260 -39.23 -18.77 27.56
C ASP A 260 -39.87 -19.91 26.78
N VAL A 261 -40.63 -20.76 27.47
CA VAL A 261 -41.35 -21.90 26.90
C VAL A 261 -42.81 -21.58 26.56
N SER A 262 -43.18 -20.29 26.56
CA SER A 262 -44.57 -19.87 26.28
C SER A 262 -45.06 -20.24 24.87
N ASP A 263 -44.16 -20.53 23.93
CA ASP A 263 -44.46 -20.97 22.57
C ASP A 263 -44.57 -22.52 22.41
N LEU A 264 -44.39 -23.31 23.49
CA LEU A 264 -44.40 -24.78 23.43
C LEU A 264 -45.70 -25.43 23.93
N GLU A 265 -46.63 -24.66 24.50
CA GLU A 265 -47.96 -25.12 24.90
C GLU A 265 -49.00 -24.83 23.80
N ASP A 266 -48.87 -25.48 22.64
CA ASP A 266 -49.98 -25.59 21.69
C ASP A 266 -49.84 -26.85 20.81
N ALA A 267 -49.95 -28.01 21.46
CA ALA A 267 -50.37 -29.24 20.81
C ALA A 267 -50.85 -30.25 21.86
N ASP A 268 -52.09 -30.10 22.32
CA ASP A 268 -52.86 -31.23 22.85
C ASP A 268 -53.62 -31.89 21.69
N PRO A 269 -53.22 -33.07 21.19
CA PRO A 269 -54.01 -33.81 20.24
C PRO A 269 -54.83 -34.85 21.01
N SER A 270 -56.00 -34.45 21.50
CA SER A 270 -56.96 -35.38 22.11
C SER A 270 -58.38 -35.13 21.61
N THR A 271 -58.69 -35.73 20.45
CA THR A 271 -60.01 -36.34 20.16
C THR A 271 -59.80 -37.84 20.08
#